data_AF-A0A809YH53-F1
#
_entry.id   AF-A0A809YH53-F1
#
_cell.length_a   1.000
_cell.length_b   1.000
_cell.length_c   1.000
_cell.angle_alpha   90.00
_cell.angle_beta   90.00
_cell.angle_gamma   90.00
#
_symmetry.space_group_name_H-M   'P 1'
#
loop_
_entity.id
_entity.type
_entity.pdbx_description
1 polymer ?
#
loop_
_entity_poly.entity_id
_entity_poly.type
_entity_poly.pdbx_seq_one_letter_code
_entity_poly.pdbx_strand_id
1 'polypeptide(L)'
;MNDSGLGKAQLIRTAAGVIDALGGTCAAARVAEATPQSMTNARTRNRLPYPTFLILTDALSALGKSADPRLWGIKPVKRRV
;
A
#
# COMPACT_ATOMS: atom_id res chain seq x y z
N MET A 1 19.52 -17.51 -21.58
CA MET A 1 18.74 -17.58 -20.32
C MET A 1 17.75 -16.44 -20.37
N ASN A 2 16.47 -16.77 -20.56
CA ASN A 2 15.40 -15.78 -20.73
C ASN A 2 14.98 -15.27 -19.36
N ASP A 3 15.12 -13.97 -19.13
CA ASP A 3 14.68 -13.25 -17.92
C ASP A 3 13.16 -12.99 -17.96
N SER A 4 12.41 -14.06 -18.17
CA SER A 4 10.95 -14.03 -18.32
C SER A 4 10.29 -14.06 -16.95
N GLY A 5 9.80 -12.92 -16.48
CA GLY A 5 8.57 -12.91 -15.67
C GLY A 5 8.66 -12.50 -14.19
N LEU A 6 9.49 -11.51 -13.82
CA LEU A 6 9.07 -10.63 -12.71
C LEU A 6 7.86 -9.83 -13.20
N GLY A 7 6.68 -10.47 -13.19
CA GLY A 7 5.41 -9.84 -13.55
C GLY A 7 5.32 -8.51 -12.81
N LYS A 8 5.15 -7.41 -13.55
CA LYS A 8 5.12 -6.05 -12.96
C LYS A 8 4.17 -6.07 -11.78
N ALA A 9 4.71 -5.87 -10.56
CA ALA A 9 3.91 -5.82 -9.36
C ALA A 9 2.72 -4.88 -9.58
N GLN A 10 1.50 -5.36 -9.30
CA GLN A 10 0.30 -4.58 -9.54
C GLN A 10 0.36 -3.32 -8.67
N LEU A 11 0.44 -2.14 -9.30
CA LEU A 11 0.50 -0.87 -8.59
C LEU A 11 -0.91 -0.42 -8.17
N ILE A 12 -1.15 -0.43 -6.86
CA ILE A 12 -2.38 0.03 -6.22
C ILE A 12 -2.30 1.54 -5.99
N ARG A 13 -3.34 2.26 -6.42
CA ARG A 13 -3.38 3.74 -6.39
C ARG A 13 -4.39 4.31 -5.41
N THR A 14 -5.09 3.46 -4.65
CA THR A 14 -6.11 3.88 -3.69
C THR A 14 -5.91 3.20 -2.34
N ALA A 15 -6.26 3.89 -1.25
CA ALA A 15 -6.21 3.31 0.08
C ALA A 15 -7.20 2.13 0.21
N ALA A 16 -8.37 2.24 -0.41
CA ALA A 16 -9.34 1.14 -0.48
C ALA A 16 -8.72 -0.11 -1.15
N GLY A 17 -8.02 0.07 -2.28
CA GLY A 17 -7.35 -1.04 -2.95
C GLY A 17 -6.26 -1.69 -2.11
N VAL A 18 -5.52 -0.91 -1.31
CA VAL A 18 -4.50 -1.46 -0.38
C VAL A 18 -5.19 -2.28 0.71
N ILE A 19 -6.24 -1.73 1.31
CA ILE A 19 -7.00 -2.39 2.37
C ILE A 19 -7.64 -3.69 1.85
N ASP A 20 -8.27 -3.66 0.67
CA ASP A 20 -8.90 -4.83 0.06
C ASP A 20 -7.87 -5.89 -0.33
N ALA A 21 -6.70 -5.47 -0.84
CA ALA A 21 -5.61 -6.39 -1.18
C ALA A 21 -5.06 -7.16 0.04
N LEU A 22 -5.15 -6.58 1.23
CA LEU A 22 -4.70 -7.18 2.49
C LEU A 22 -5.82 -7.96 3.22
N GLY A 23 -7.00 -8.12 2.60
CA GLY A 23 -8.11 -8.87 3.18
C GLY A 23 -9.13 -8.03 3.95
N GLY A 24 -9.16 -6.71 3.71
CA GLY A 24 -10.15 -5.79 4.27
C GLY A 24 -9.69 -5.05 5.52
N THR A 25 -10.58 -4.21 6.08
CA THR A 25 -10.25 -3.23 7.13
C THR A 25 -9.58 -3.84 8.35
N CYS A 26 -10.11 -4.93 8.89
CA CYS A 26 -9.57 -5.55 10.12
C CYS A 26 -8.22 -6.23 9.88
N ALA A 27 -8.06 -6.90 8.74
CA ALA A 27 -6.80 -7.55 8.38
C ALA A 27 -5.70 -6.50 8.13
N ALA A 28 -6.01 -5.45 7.36
CA ALA A 28 -5.12 -4.33 7.14
C ALA A 28 -4.73 -3.62 8.44
N ALA A 29 -5.66 -3.44 9.38
CA ALA A 29 -5.39 -2.83 10.68
C ALA A 29 -4.43 -3.68 11.53
N ARG A 30 -4.61 -5.00 11.52
CA ARG A 30 -3.71 -5.95 12.21
C ARG A 30 -2.30 -5.89 11.65
N VAL A 31 -2.16 -5.91 10.32
CA VAL A 31 -0.86 -5.79 9.65
C VAL A 31 -0.23 -4.44 9.96
N ALA A 32 -1.01 -3.36 9.91
CA ALA A 32 -0.54 -1.99 10.14
C ALA A 32 -0.22 -1.65 11.60
N GLU A 33 -0.44 -2.57 12.55
CA GLU A 33 -0.41 -2.29 14.00
C GLU A 33 -1.25 -1.07 14.38
N ALA A 34 -2.41 -0.93 13.73
CA ALA A 34 -3.30 0.22 13.84
C ALA A 34 -4.72 -0.21 14.22
N THR A 35 -5.58 0.76 14.54
CA THR A 35 -6.99 0.48 14.83
C THR A 35 -7.79 0.26 13.54
N PRO A 36 -8.86 -0.56 13.56
CA PRO A 36 -9.79 -0.68 12.43
C PRO A 36 -10.37 0.68 12.01
N GLN A 37 -10.66 1.56 12.97
CA GLN A 37 -11.12 2.92 12.69
C GLN A 37 -10.09 3.74 11.91
N SER A 38 -8.80 3.58 12.19
CA SER A 38 -7.72 4.21 11.41
C SER A 38 -7.77 3.79 9.95
N MET A 39 -7.98 2.49 9.68
CA MET A 39 -8.10 1.97 8.30
C MET A 39 -9.40 2.42 7.63
N THR A 40 -10.52 2.47 8.34
CA THR A 40 -11.78 3.05 7.83
C THR A 40 -11.57 4.51 7.44
N ASN A 41 -10.96 5.32 8.32
CA ASN A 41 -10.65 6.71 8.03
C ASN A 41 -9.71 6.86 6.83
N ALA A 42 -8.71 5.98 6.72
CA ALA A 42 -7.78 5.96 5.60
C ALA A 42 -8.48 5.65 4.28
N ARG A 43 -9.43 4.69 4.29
CA ARG A 43 -10.29 4.35 3.16
C ARG A 43 -11.10 5.57 2.70
N THR A 44 -11.79 6.23 3.63
CA THR A 44 -12.61 7.42 3.35
C THR A 44 -11.79 8.58 2.81
N ARG A 45 -10.59 8.81 3.35
CA ARG A 45 -9.71 9.94 2.97
C ARG A 45 -8.81 9.63 1.78
N ASN A 46 -8.86 8.41 1.25
CA ASN A 46 -7.92 7.88 0.27
C ASN A 46 -6.44 8.15 0.64
N ARG A 47 -6.10 8.02 1.93
CA ARG A 47 -4.79 8.34 2.47
C ARG A 47 -4.45 7.44 3.65
N LEU A 48 -3.36 6.69 3.54
CA LEU A 48 -2.87 5.77 4.56
C LEU A 48 -2.07 6.52 5.64
N PRO A 49 -2.06 6.05 6.89
CA PRO A 49 -1.28 6.66 7.96
C PRO A 49 0.21 6.54 7.67
N TYR A 50 0.97 7.65 7.77
CA TYR A 50 2.41 7.68 7.47
C TYR A 50 3.24 6.55 8.12
N PRO A 51 3.04 6.20 9.42
CA PRO A 51 3.84 5.14 10.06
C PRO A 51 3.69 3.76 9.43
N THR A 52 2.62 3.50 8.68
CA THR A 52 2.32 2.18 8.13
C THR A 52 3.03 1.91 6.80
N PHE A 53 3.80 2.88 6.27
CA PHE A 53 4.41 2.79 4.94
C PHE A 53 5.23 1.51 4.75
N LEU A 54 6.21 1.26 5.63
CA LEU A 54 7.11 0.12 5.46
C LEU A 54 6.38 -1.21 5.65
N ILE A 55 5.56 -1.33 6.70
CA ILE A 55 4.88 -2.58 7.05
C ILE A 55 3.84 -2.97 5.99
N LEU A 56 3.05 -2.02 5.50
CA LEU A 56 2.09 -2.32 4.43
C LEU A 56 2.78 -2.55 3.07
N THR A 57 3.90 -1.89 2.80
CA THR A 57 4.67 -2.15 1.57
C THR A 57 5.25 -3.55 1.57
N ASP A 58 5.79 -4.00 2.69
CA ASP A 58 6.30 -5.37 2.86
C ASP A 58 5.19 -6.41 2.69
N ALA A 59 4.05 -6.21 3.36
CA ALA A 59 2.90 -7.09 3.24
C ALA A 59 2.33 -7.15 1.81
N LEU A 60 2.31 -6.03 1.08
CA LEU A 60 1.91 -6.01 -0.33
C LEU A 60 2.94 -6.71 -1.23
N SER A 61 4.23 -6.54 -0.95
CA SER A 61 5.31 -7.20 -1.69
C SER A 61 5.22 -8.72 -1.60
N ALA A 62 4.90 -9.25 -0.41
CA ALA A 62 4.63 -10.68 -0.20
C ALA A 62 3.46 -11.20 -1.06
N LEU A 63 2.58 -10.33 -1.53
CA LEU A 63 1.44 -10.63 -2.42
C LEU A 63 1.72 -10.32 -3.90
N GLY A 64 2.97 -9.95 -4.26
CA GLY A 64 3.31 -9.51 -5.62
C GLY A 64 2.66 -8.18 -6.02
N LYS A 65 2.28 -7.35 -5.03
CA LYS A 65 1.62 -6.07 -5.22
C LYS A 65 2.52 -4.94 -4.72
N SER A 66 2.22 -3.72 -5.15
CA SER A 66 2.87 -2.51 -4.64
C SER A 66 1.83 -1.40 -4.54
N ALA A 67 2.13 -0.35 -3.78
CA ALA A 67 1.24 0.79 -3.63
C ALA A 67 1.95 2.09 -3.95
N ASP A 68 1.19 3.06 -4.48
CA ASP A 68 1.71 4.39 -4.78
C ASP A 68 2.12 5.09 -3.45
N PRO A 69 3.40 5.49 -3.28
CA PRO A 69 3.87 6.18 -2.07
C PRO A 69 3.06 7.45 -1.75
N ARG A 70 2.40 8.05 -2.74
CA ARG A 70 1.51 9.21 -2.56
C ARG A 70 0.36 8.93 -1.61
N LEU A 71 -0.06 7.68 -1.44
CA LEU A 71 -1.06 7.29 -0.45
C LEU A 71 -0.63 7.58 0.99
N TRP A 72 0.68 7.64 1.26
CA TRP A 72 1.25 8.05 2.55
C TRP A 72 1.65 9.54 2.59
N GLY A 73 1.30 10.30 1.54
CA GLY A 73 1.74 11.69 1.38
C GLY A 73 3.19 11.83 0.92
N ILE A 74 3.86 10.74 0.55
CA ILE A 74 5.24 10.78 0.03
C ILE A 74 5.18 11.34 -1.39
N LYS A 75 5.88 12.46 -1.60
CA LYS A 75 6.00 13.07 -2.92
C LYS A 75 7.24 12.51 -3.61
N PRO A 76 7.10 11.77 -4.72
CA PRO A 76 8.26 11.32 -5.47
C PRO A 76 9.04 12.53 -5.98
N VAL A 77 10.35 12.52 -5.77
CA VAL A 77 11.24 13.52 -6.37
C VAL A 77 11.14 13.38 -7.88
N LYS A 78 10.72 14.44 -8.58
CA LYS A 78 10.92 14.51 -10.03
C LYS A 78 12.42 14.64 -10.25
N ARG A 79 13.10 13.57 -10.66
CA ARG A 79 14.45 13.71 -11.23
C ARG A 79 14.30 14.61 -12.45
N ARG A 80 14.94 15.80 -12.42
CA ARG A 80 15.23 16.55 -13.64
C ARG A 80 16.29 15.74 -14.37
N VAL A 81 15.91 15.18 -15.52
CA VAL A 81 16.84 14.61 -16.51
C VAL A 81 17.25 15.76 -17.42
#